data_AF-B2I8V1-F1
#
_entry.id   AF-B2I8V1-F1
#
_cell.length_a   1.000
_cell.length_b   1.000
_cell.length_c   1.000
_cell.angle_alpha   90.00
_cell.angle_beta   90.00
_cell.angle_gamma   90.00
#
_symmetry.space_group_name_H-M   'P 1'
#
loop_
_entity.id
_entity.type
_entity.pdbx_description
1 polymer ?
#
loop_
_entity_poly.entity_id
_entity_poly.type
_entity_poly.pdbx_seq_one_letter_code
_entity_poly.pdbx_strand_id
1 'polypeptide(L)'
;MQRRPLLGVSLLAASLLLAGCSSGPPIDSRTGKPMMAGPWENRDLSLEYFNLDFLGQYTVKHAFINGINIKRCYRGSPPDHVQVVMVTSPSGSTTPGIVADGRINQPPEAWPMRAYFIGSQYSNTSNTYQPDGTVLRNPDGTPQKKVVKGWTFNSLCKAEFAGGNDIYFGIRSAASQSIEEKIQGTSSRVSGPDRHFKDSRFLDPPRTETRWGNTWTWYRALIPTPVGDGVEMWMTPIGDSGYYITVTFNFIEAARQKNTEDYQRARKLMDGILQSVVIQKK
;
A
#
# COMPACT_ATOMS: atom_id res chain seq x y z
N MET A 1 -35.97 18.70 66.83
CA MET A 1 -36.34 20.14 66.78
C MET A 1 -35.36 20.83 65.85
N GLN A 2 -35.78 21.22 64.64
CA GLN A 2 -35.88 22.64 64.18
C GLN A 2 -34.52 23.36 64.21
N ARG A 3 -33.92 23.89 63.13
CA ARG A 3 -34.47 24.71 62.03
C ARG A 3 -33.59 24.64 60.75
N ARG A 4 -34.21 24.69 59.57
CA ARG A 4 -33.68 25.28 58.30
C ARG A 4 -34.22 26.73 58.19
N PRO A 5 -33.95 27.56 57.15
CA PRO A 5 -32.74 27.83 56.32
C PRO A 5 -32.48 29.37 56.16
N LEU A 6 -31.36 29.78 55.54
CA LEU A 6 -31.16 31.07 54.83
C LEU A 6 -30.16 30.77 53.70
N LEU A 7 -30.52 30.59 52.42
CA LEU A 7 -30.96 31.56 51.39
C LEU A 7 -30.06 32.80 51.26
N GLY A 8 -29.31 32.85 50.15
CA GLY A 8 -28.42 33.92 49.72
C GLY A 8 -27.46 33.40 48.63
N VAL A 9 -27.97 33.01 47.46
CA VAL A 9 -27.82 33.74 46.19
C VAL A 9 -26.35 34.00 45.81
N SER A 10 -25.83 33.23 44.86
CA SER A 10 -25.10 33.83 43.73
C SER A 10 -25.20 32.93 42.50
N LEU A 11 -25.78 33.50 41.46
CA LEU A 11 -25.86 33.00 40.09
C LEU A 11 -24.49 33.16 39.39
N LEU A 12 -24.33 32.46 38.25
CA LEU A 12 -23.31 32.59 37.19
C LEU A 12 -22.08 31.66 37.29
N ALA A 13 -22.17 30.55 36.54
CA ALA A 13 -21.20 30.14 35.52
C ALA A 13 -21.76 28.87 34.85
N ALA A 14 -22.60 29.01 33.82
CA ALA A 14 -22.13 28.99 32.44
C ALA A 14 -21.50 27.64 32.05
N SER A 15 -22.38 26.76 31.59
CA SER A 15 -22.20 25.79 30.52
C SER A 15 -20.96 26.06 29.65
N LEU A 16 -19.92 25.22 29.73
CA LEU A 16 -18.84 25.10 28.73
C LEU A 16 -17.94 23.90 29.10
N LEU A 17 -18.44 22.68 28.91
CA LEU A 17 -17.61 21.47 28.78
C LEU A 17 -18.05 20.69 27.53
N LEU A 18 -18.08 21.40 26.41
CA LEU A 18 -18.04 20.85 25.06
C LEU A 18 -17.09 21.74 24.24
N ALA A 19 -15.81 21.53 24.46
CA ALA A 19 -14.77 21.91 23.51
C ALA A 19 -13.84 20.71 23.42
N GLY A 20 -13.98 19.92 22.36
CA GLY A 20 -12.99 18.91 22.03
C GLY A 20 -11.64 19.59 21.90
N CYS A 21 -10.68 19.12 22.70
CA CYS A 21 -9.28 19.51 22.58
C CYS A 21 -8.74 18.99 21.24
N SER A 22 -9.03 19.72 20.16
CA SER A 22 -8.13 19.79 19.02
C SER A 22 -6.89 20.49 19.54
N SER A 23 -5.87 19.73 19.90
CA SER A 23 -4.55 20.29 20.15
C SER A 23 -4.07 20.92 18.84
N GLY A 24 -4.06 22.25 18.79
CA GLY A 24 -3.42 23.00 17.72
C GLY A 24 -1.95 22.56 17.57
N PRO A 25 -1.34 22.84 16.41
CA PRO A 25 0.02 22.40 16.12
C PRO A 25 1.00 22.90 17.21
N PRO A 26 2.00 22.09 17.60
CA PRO A 26 3.00 22.47 18.59
C PRO A 26 3.61 23.84 18.25
N ILE A 27 3.74 24.74 19.22
CA ILE A 27 4.29 26.09 19.00
C ILE A 27 5.78 26.08 19.35
N ASP A 28 6.60 26.63 18.47
CA ASP A 28 8.02 26.81 18.73
C ASP A 28 8.21 27.86 19.84
N SER A 29 8.69 27.41 20.99
CA SER A 29 8.97 28.26 22.17
C SER A 29 9.95 29.41 21.93
N ARG A 30 10.79 29.36 20.88
CA ARG A 30 11.71 30.46 20.53
C ARG A 30 11.08 31.53 19.64
N THR A 31 10.13 31.15 18.79
CA THR A 31 9.60 32.05 17.75
C THR A 31 8.12 32.39 17.92
N GLY A 32 7.41 31.70 18.81
CA GLY A 32 5.97 31.89 19.07
C GLY A 32 5.08 31.50 17.89
N LYS A 33 5.64 30.87 16.85
CA LYS A 33 4.93 30.43 15.66
C LYS A 33 4.62 28.93 15.74
N PRO A 34 3.58 28.44 15.05
CA PRO A 34 3.39 27.00 14.87
C PRO A 34 4.70 26.40 14.35
N MET A 35 5.18 25.34 14.99
CA MET A 35 6.31 24.57 14.48
C MET A 35 5.99 24.18 13.04
N MET A 36 6.89 24.54 12.12
CA MET A 36 6.81 23.99 10.77
C MET A 36 6.94 22.48 10.90
N ALA A 37 5.89 21.80 10.45
CA ALA A 37 5.79 20.37 10.27
C ALA A 37 7.13 19.78 9.82
N GLY A 38 7.64 18.78 10.54
CA GLY A 38 8.77 17.98 10.06
C GLY A 38 8.44 17.33 8.70
N PRO A 39 9.44 16.81 7.97
CA PRO A 39 9.26 16.20 6.63
C PRO A 39 8.25 15.02 6.55
N TRP A 40 7.64 14.64 7.67
CA TRP A 40 6.67 13.56 7.82
C TRP A 40 5.28 14.03 8.27
N GLU A 41 5.11 15.30 8.66
CA GLU A 41 3.81 15.88 9.01
C GLU A 41 3.05 16.27 7.73
N ASN A 42 2.27 15.31 7.22
CA ASN A 42 1.54 15.46 5.96
C ASN A 42 0.21 16.20 6.17
N ARG A 43 0.23 17.54 6.06
CA ARG A 43 -0.97 18.37 6.24
C ARG A 43 -1.91 18.44 5.01
N ASP A 44 -1.42 18.08 3.82
CA ASP A 44 -2.16 18.21 2.55
C ASP A 44 -2.25 16.88 1.76
N LEU A 45 -2.66 15.79 2.42
CA LEU A 45 -2.94 14.54 1.70
C LEU A 45 -4.32 14.59 1.07
N SER A 46 -4.36 14.54 -0.25
CA SER A 46 -5.59 14.45 -1.05
C SER A 46 -5.56 13.19 -1.93
N LEU A 47 -6.69 12.85 -2.53
CA LEU A 47 -6.75 11.83 -3.56
C LEU A 47 -6.77 12.51 -4.92
N GLU A 48 -5.77 12.21 -5.76
CA GLU A 48 -5.78 12.53 -7.18
C GLU A 48 -6.42 11.36 -7.94
N TYR A 49 -7.42 11.68 -8.77
CA TYR A 49 -8.19 10.69 -9.52
C TYR A 49 -7.61 10.50 -10.91
N PHE A 50 -7.42 9.25 -11.29
CA PHE A 50 -6.89 8.81 -12.56
C PHE A 50 -7.95 8.08 -13.38
N ASN A 51 -7.93 8.31 -14.68
CA ASN A 51 -8.72 7.59 -15.66
C ASN A 51 -7.77 6.99 -16.70
N LEU A 52 -7.71 5.65 -16.71
CA LEU A 52 -6.71 4.87 -17.42
C LEU A 52 -7.36 4.12 -18.58
N ASP A 53 -6.87 4.33 -19.79
CA ASP A 53 -7.09 3.43 -20.93
C ASP A 53 -6.06 2.30 -20.87
N PHE A 54 -6.49 1.13 -20.43
CA PHE A 54 -5.63 -0.03 -20.24
C PHE A 54 -5.63 -0.94 -21.46
N LEU A 55 -4.54 -0.87 -22.22
CA LEU A 55 -4.26 -1.68 -23.42
C LEU A 55 -5.35 -1.58 -24.50
N GLY A 56 -6.11 -0.48 -24.53
CA GLY A 56 -7.24 -0.29 -25.45
C GLY A 56 -8.46 -1.17 -25.14
N GLN A 57 -8.44 -1.95 -24.06
CA GLN A 57 -9.46 -2.98 -23.77
C GLN A 57 -10.33 -2.60 -22.58
N TYR A 58 -9.76 -1.91 -21.60
CA TYR A 58 -10.43 -1.58 -20.34
C TYR A 58 -10.26 -0.11 -20.00
N THR A 59 -11.32 0.50 -19.49
CA THR A 59 -11.24 1.74 -18.74
C THR A 59 -11.06 1.40 -17.27
N VAL A 60 -9.99 1.87 -16.65
CA VAL A 60 -9.73 1.71 -15.21
C VAL A 60 -9.68 3.09 -14.57
N LYS A 61 -10.64 3.37 -13.69
CA LYS A 61 -10.58 4.56 -12.82
C LYS A 61 -10.04 4.14 -11.46
N HIS A 62 -9.20 4.97 -10.87
CA HIS A 62 -8.77 4.84 -9.48
C HIS A 62 -8.25 6.17 -8.98
N ALA A 63 -7.98 6.28 -7.70
CA ALA A 63 -7.36 7.42 -7.09
C ALA A 63 -6.14 6.99 -6.30
N PHE A 64 -5.18 7.89 -6.17
CA PHE A 64 -4.05 7.69 -5.29
C PHE A 64 -3.71 8.95 -4.53
N ILE A 65 -2.96 8.78 -3.44
CA ILE A 65 -2.55 9.90 -2.58
C ILE A 65 -1.69 10.86 -3.39
N ASN A 66 -2.03 12.14 -3.28
CA ASN A 66 -1.26 13.26 -3.77
C ASN A 66 -0.83 14.14 -2.60
N GLY A 67 0.39 14.65 -2.67
CA GLY A 67 1.02 15.44 -1.61
C GLY A 67 2.52 15.62 -1.86
N ILE A 68 3.17 16.35 -0.95
CA ILE A 68 4.62 16.58 -0.99
C ILE A 68 5.37 15.27 -0.73
N ASN A 69 6.44 15.01 -1.48
CA ASN A 69 7.27 13.79 -1.39
C ASN A 69 6.53 12.48 -1.70
N ILE A 70 5.34 12.54 -2.32
CA ILE A 70 4.60 11.36 -2.76
C ILE A 70 4.96 11.01 -4.21
N LYS A 71 5.28 9.74 -4.47
CA LYS A 71 5.54 9.27 -5.83
C LYS A 71 4.21 9.08 -6.57
N ARG A 72 3.87 10.02 -7.46
CA ARG A 72 2.68 9.97 -8.33
C ARG A 72 2.71 8.76 -9.30
N CYS A 73 1.54 8.18 -9.61
CA CYS A 73 1.41 6.90 -10.34
C CYS A 73 1.85 6.94 -11.81
N TYR A 74 1.46 7.96 -12.55
CA TYR A 74 1.66 8.06 -14.00
C TYR A 74 2.40 9.36 -14.32
N ARG A 75 3.68 9.42 -13.95
CA ARG A 75 4.48 10.63 -14.12
C ARG A 75 4.53 11.03 -15.60
N GLY A 76 4.16 12.27 -15.90
CA GLY A 76 4.13 12.80 -17.27
C GLY A 76 2.83 12.55 -18.03
N SER A 77 1.87 11.80 -17.47
CA SER A 77 0.55 11.61 -18.08
C SER A 77 -0.51 12.48 -17.40
N PRO A 78 -1.46 13.06 -18.15
CA PRO A 78 -2.57 13.79 -17.58
C PRO A 78 -3.50 12.82 -16.83
N PRO A 79 -3.96 13.16 -15.61
CA PRO A 79 -4.68 12.21 -14.76
C PRO A 79 -6.02 11.77 -15.34
N ASP A 80 -6.71 12.62 -16.09
CA ASP A 80 -7.99 12.34 -16.74
C ASP A 80 -7.88 11.48 -18.02
N HIS A 81 -6.67 11.30 -18.54
CA HIS A 81 -6.42 10.52 -19.76
C HIS A 81 -5.03 9.86 -19.77
N VAL A 82 -4.85 8.83 -18.93
CA VAL A 82 -3.63 8.04 -18.93
C VAL A 82 -3.78 6.86 -19.89
N GLN A 83 -2.85 6.67 -20.82
CA GLN A 83 -2.87 5.51 -21.73
C GLN A 83 -1.78 4.52 -21.39
N VAL A 84 -2.15 3.24 -21.29
CA VAL A 84 -1.22 2.11 -21.21
C VAL A 84 -1.31 1.34 -22.51
N VAL A 85 -0.18 1.21 -23.21
CA VAL A 85 -0.09 0.54 -24.51
C VAL A 85 0.98 -0.53 -24.48
N MET A 86 0.92 -1.49 -25.40
CA MET A 86 2.04 -2.41 -25.59
C MET A 86 3.17 -1.72 -26.35
N VAL A 87 4.38 -1.74 -25.78
CA VAL A 87 5.60 -1.22 -26.39
C VAL A 87 6.49 -2.40 -26.78
N THR A 88 6.93 -2.45 -28.02
CA THR A 88 7.84 -3.48 -28.52
C THR A 88 9.25 -2.90 -28.61
N SER A 89 10.21 -3.51 -27.91
CA SER A 89 11.62 -3.15 -28.03
C SER A 89 12.16 -3.48 -29.43
N PRO A 90 13.28 -2.88 -29.87
CA PRO A 90 13.93 -3.27 -31.12
C PRO A 90 14.30 -4.76 -31.20
N SER A 91 14.50 -5.41 -30.04
CA SER A 91 14.75 -6.85 -29.91
C SER A 91 13.48 -7.72 -29.97
N GLY A 92 12.31 -7.14 -30.20
CA GLY A 92 11.03 -7.85 -30.32
C GLY A 92 10.32 -8.15 -28.99
N SER A 93 10.86 -7.72 -27.85
CA SER A 93 10.22 -7.94 -26.55
C SER A 93 9.09 -6.93 -26.33
N THR A 94 7.89 -7.41 -26.02
CA THR A 94 6.73 -6.56 -25.77
C THR A 94 6.52 -6.36 -24.27
N THR A 95 6.27 -5.13 -23.84
CA THR A 95 6.02 -4.77 -22.44
C THR A 95 5.02 -3.62 -22.39
N PRO A 96 4.09 -3.61 -21.42
CA PRO A 96 3.24 -2.44 -21.21
C PRO A 96 4.07 -1.18 -20.94
N GLY A 97 3.71 -0.10 -21.60
CA GLY A 97 4.28 1.22 -21.41
C GLY A 97 3.20 2.25 -21.13
N ILE A 98 3.60 3.33 -20.47
CA ILE A 98 2.72 4.47 -20.18
C ILE A 98 3.03 5.56 -21.20
N VAL A 99 1.98 6.06 -21.86
CA VAL A 99 2.09 7.25 -22.71
C VAL A 99 2.19 8.47 -21.81
N ALA A 100 3.31 9.17 -21.89
CA ALA A 100 3.51 10.45 -21.24
C ALA A 100 3.53 11.55 -22.28
N ASP A 101 3.06 12.74 -21.91
CA ASP A 101 3.28 13.93 -22.68
C ASP A 101 4.80 14.11 -22.83
N GLY A 102 5.24 14.37 -24.06
CA GLY A 102 6.64 14.62 -24.34
C GLY A 102 7.17 15.82 -23.55
N ARG A 103 8.48 16.07 -23.61
CA ARG A 103 9.00 17.38 -23.15
C ARG A 103 8.36 18.49 -23.99
N ILE A 104 8.42 19.75 -23.53
CA ILE A 104 7.89 20.92 -24.24
C ILE A 104 8.25 20.82 -25.74
N ASN A 105 7.23 20.85 -26.62
CA ASN A 105 7.32 20.70 -28.08
C ASN A 105 7.67 19.30 -28.63
N GLN A 106 7.47 18.24 -27.87
CA GLN A 106 7.61 16.85 -28.35
C GLN A 106 6.26 16.13 -28.37
N PRO A 107 6.02 15.24 -29.34
CA PRO A 107 4.83 14.39 -29.34
C PRO A 107 4.83 13.46 -28.11
N PRO A 108 3.65 12.98 -27.67
CA PRO A 108 3.56 11.96 -26.63
C PRO A 108 4.38 10.72 -26.96
N GLU A 109 5.04 10.14 -25.96
CA GLU A 109 5.89 8.96 -26.12
C GLU A 109 5.49 7.88 -25.10
N ALA A 110 5.46 6.62 -25.55
CA ALA A 110 5.19 5.47 -24.69
C ALA A 110 6.48 4.93 -24.08
N TRP A 111 6.61 5.04 -22.76
CA TRP A 111 7.77 4.56 -22.03
C TRP A 111 7.55 3.12 -21.55
N PRO A 112 8.42 2.15 -21.89
CA PRO A 112 8.25 0.77 -21.44
C PRO A 112 8.47 0.66 -19.93
N MET A 113 7.50 0.07 -19.21
CA MET A 113 7.45 0.07 -17.74
C MET A 113 7.64 -1.34 -17.16
N ARG A 114 8.64 -2.07 -17.67
CA ARG A 114 8.89 -3.50 -17.36
C ARG A 114 8.91 -3.81 -15.86
N ALA A 115 9.68 -3.05 -15.08
CA ALA A 115 9.84 -3.29 -13.64
C ALA A 115 8.53 -3.12 -12.85
N TYR A 116 7.57 -2.37 -13.39
CA TYR A 116 6.28 -2.10 -12.75
C TYR A 116 5.25 -3.18 -13.10
N PHE A 117 5.10 -3.48 -14.40
CA PHE A 117 4.08 -4.42 -14.87
C PHE A 117 4.53 -5.89 -14.85
N ILE A 118 5.74 -6.18 -15.29
CA ILE A 118 6.25 -7.55 -15.46
C ILE A 118 7.09 -7.99 -14.25
N GLY A 119 7.77 -7.05 -13.61
CA GLY A 119 8.66 -7.30 -12.49
C GLY A 119 9.94 -8.05 -12.89
N SER A 120 10.67 -8.53 -11.89
CA SER A 120 11.84 -9.39 -12.07
C SER A 120 11.79 -10.57 -11.11
N GLN A 121 12.18 -11.74 -11.61
CA GLN A 121 12.33 -12.93 -10.79
C GLN A 121 13.63 -12.83 -9.99
N TYR A 122 13.59 -13.22 -8.73
CA TYR A 122 14.78 -13.45 -7.91
C TYR A 122 14.83 -14.89 -7.44
N SER A 123 16.04 -15.37 -7.15
CA SER A 123 16.27 -16.66 -6.51
C SER A 123 17.24 -16.47 -5.36
N ASN A 124 16.85 -16.92 -4.17
CA ASN A 124 17.73 -16.95 -3.01
C ASN A 124 18.05 -18.41 -2.67
N THR A 125 19.35 -18.71 -2.52
CA THR A 125 19.83 -20.06 -2.24
C THR A 125 20.44 -20.07 -0.85
N SER A 126 19.88 -20.86 0.05
CA SER A 126 20.39 -21.04 1.41
C SER A 126 20.69 -22.51 1.69
N ASN A 127 21.41 -22.79 2.77
CA ASN A 127 21.45 -24.16 3.29
C ASN A 127 20.08 -24.53 3.88
N THR A 128 19.74 -25.81 3.85
CA THR A 128 18.65 -26.36 4.66
C THR A 128 19.20 -26.69 6.05
N TYR A 129 18.41 -26.41 7.08
CA TYR A 129 18.81 -26.61 8.48
C TYR A 129 17.86 -27.57 9.18
N GLN A 130 18.37 -28.37 10.10
CA GLN A 130 17.59 -29.10 11.09
C GLN A 130 16.94 -28.13 12.11
N PRO A 131 15.93 -28.57 12.89
CA PRO A 131 15.31 -27.72 13.92
C PRO A 131 16.32 -27.13 14.92
N ASP A 132 17.35 -27.91 15.27
CA ASP A 132 18.43 -27.51 16.18
C ASP A 132 19.43 -26.49 15.56
N GLY A 133 19.38 -26.27 14.25
CA GLY A 133 20.24 -25.31 13.53
C GLY A 133 21.48 -25.92 12.89
N THR A 134 21.64 -27.24 12.92
CA THR A 134 22.68 -27.93 12.15
C THR A 134 22.33 -27.96 10.66
N VAL A 135 23.32 -27.83 9.77
CA VAL A 135 23.11 -27.87 8.31
C VAL A 135 22.83 -29.31 7.88
N LEU A 136 21.72 -29.52 7.16
CA LEU A 136 21.38 -30.80 6.54
C LEU A 136 22.38 -31.11 5.42
N ARG A 137 22.81 -32.37 5.34
CA ARG A 137 23.80 -32.84 4.36
C ARG A 137 23.24 -33.96 3.48
N ASN A 138 23.70 -34.00 2.24
CA ASN A 138 23.48 -35.10 1.31
C ASN A 138 24.32 -36.33 1.72
N PRO A 139 24.05 -37.54 1.16
CA PRO A 139 24.85 -38.73 1.43
C PRO A 139 26.35 -38.58 1.12
N ASP A 140 26.71 -37.69 0.20
CA ASP A 140 28.09 -37.35 -0.18
C ASP A 140 28.76 -36.32 0.76
N GLY A 141 28.06 -35.88 1.82
CA GLY A 141 28.54 -34.91 2.81
C GLY A 141 28.35 -33.44 2.41
N THR A 142 27.87 -33.12 1.21
CA THR A 142 27.64 -31.73 0.77
C THR A 142 26.40 -31.12 1.46
N PRO A 143 26.38 -29.80 1.77
CA PRO A 143 25.18 -29.15 2.30
C PRO A 143 23.99 -29.26 1.36
N GLN A 144 22.84 -29.68 1.88
CA GLN A 144 21.57 -29.54 1.18
C GLN A 144 21.26 -28.06 0.99
N LYS A 145 20.91 -27.70 -0.26
CA LYS A 145 20.54 -26.34 -0.63
C LYS A 145 19.04 -26.23 -0.83
N LYS A 146 18.46 -25.16 -0.31
CA LYS A 146 17.09 -24.73 -0.58
C LYS A 146 17.15 -23.51 -1.50
N VAL A 147 16.50 -23.60 -2.65
CA VAL A 147 16.32 -22.45 -3.56
C VAL A 147 14.91 -21.92 -3.40
N VAL A 148 14.78 -20.67 -2.98
CA VAL A 148 13.51 -19.95 -2.92
C VAL A 148 13.47 -18.98 -4.08
N LYS A 149 12.50 -19.15 -4.99
CA LYS A 149 12.24 -18.20 -6.07
C LYS A 149 11.08 -17.29 -5.69
N GLY A 150 11.10 -16.08 -6.21
CA GLY A 150 10.01 -15.14 -6.06
C GLY A 150 10.07 -14.04 -7.11
N TRP A 151 9.12 -13.10 -7.00
CA TRP A 151 9.03 -11.96 -7.90
C TRP A 151 9.10 -10.65 -7.12
N THR A 152 9.82 -9.68 -7.68
CA THR A 152 9.81 -8.31 -7.20
C THR A 152 9.22 -7.39 -8.26
N PHE A 153 8.45 -6.41 -7.82
CA PHE A 153 7.78 -5.43 -8.66
C PHE A 153 8.00 -4.05 -8.05
N ASN A 154 8.21 -3.05 -8.90
CA ASN A 154 8.16 -1.66 -8.46
C ASN A 154 6.70 -1.24 -8.31
N SER A 155 6.40 -0.49 -7.26
CA SER A 155 5.10 0.20 -7.17
C SER A 155 5.03 1.30 -8.22
N LEU A 156 3.88 1.44 -8.89
CA LEU A 156 3.61 2.57 -9.78
C LEU A 156 3.68 3.86 -8.97
N CYS A 157 3.03 3.85 -7.82
CA CYS A 157 3.03 4.94 -6.85
C CYS A 157 3.14 4.41 -5.42
N LYS A 158 3.68 5.25 -4.56
CA LYS A 158 3.80 4.97 -3.12
C LYS A 158 3.69 6.25 -2.32
N ALA A 159 3.10 6.13 -1.14
CA ALA A 159 2.98 7.17 -0.15
C ALA A 159 3.47 6.62 1.19
N GLU A 160 4.46 7.26 1.77
CA GLU A 160 4.99 6.96 3.11
C GLU A 160 4.63 8.14 4.00
N PHE A 161 4.15 7.89 5.20
CA PHE A 161 3.63 8.93 6.07
C PHE A 161 3.80 8.62 7.55
N ALA A 162 3.56 9.63 8.40
CA ALA A 162 3.77 9.54 9.84
C ALA A 162 3.10 8.31 10.48
N GLY A 163 3.70 7.87 11.60
CA GLY A 163 3.22 6.71 12.36
C GLY A 163 3.59 5.35 11.76
N GLY A 164 4.55 5.30 10.83
CA GLY A 164 5.05 4.05 10.25
C GLY A 164 4.04 3.39 9.31
N ASN A 165 3.46 4.19 8.42
CA ASN A 165 2.41 3.74 7.51
C ASN A 165 2.80 4.03 6.06
N ASP A 166 2.65 3.02 5.20
CA ASP A 166 2.93 3.13 3.78
C ASP A 166 1.79 2.54 2.95
N ILE A 167 1.40 3.22 1.87
CA ILE A 167 0.46 2.70 0.90
C ILE A 167 1.13 2.63 -0.48
N TYR A 168 0.98 1.49 -1.15
CA TYR A 168 1.53 1.21 -2.48
C TYR A 168 0.41 0.83 -3.43
N PHE A 169 0.46 1.34 -4.66
CA PHE A 169 -0.42 0.93 -5.75
C PHE A 169 0.41 0.46 -6.94
N GLY A 170 -0.06 -0.60 -7.59
CA GLY A 170 0.61 -1.21 -8.74
C GLY A 170 -0.34 -1.98 -9.63
N ILE A 171 0.12 -2.30 -10.83
CA ILE A 171 -0.54 -3.19 -11.78
C ILE A 171 0.48 -4.24 -12.18
N ARG A 172 0.12 -5.52 -12.14
CA ARG A 172 1.05 -6.63 -12.34
C ARG A 172 0.51 -7.61 -13.38
N SER A 173 1.44 -8.21 -14.13
CA SER A 173 1.18 -9.30 -15.04
C SER A 173 0.86 -10.56 -14.26
N ALA A 174 -0.31 -11.15 -14.54
CA ALA A 174 -0.70 -12.44 -14.00
C ALA A 174 0.16 -13.59 -14.55
N ALA A 175 0.79 -13.40 -15.73
CA ALA A 175 1.72 -14.36 -16.29
C ALA A 175 3.08 -14.36 -15.57
N SER A 176 3.49 -13.23 -14.98
CA SER A 176 4.71 -13.17 -14.15
C SER A 176 4.45 -13.75 -12.76
N GLN A 177 3.42 -13.27 -12.08
CA GLN A 177 3.01 -13.81 -10.78
C GLN A 177 1.50 -13.71 -10.68
N SER A 178 0.81 -14.84 -10.62
CA SER A 178 -0.65 -14.84 -10.45
C SER A 178 -1.05 -14.39 -9.03
N ILE A 179 -2.31 -13.97 -8.85
CA ILE A 179 -2.85 -13.68 -7.51
C ILE A 179 -2.71 -14.90 -6.60
N GLU A 180 -2.98 -16.10 -7.13
CA GLU A 180 -2.84 -17.35 -6.40
C GLU A 180 -1.40 -17.62 -5.97
N GLU A 181 -0.43 -17.48 -6.88
CA GLU A 181 0.99 -17.64 -6.55
C GLU A 181 1.43 -16.64 -5.48
N LYS A 182 0.94 -15.38 -5.55
CA LYS A 182 1.21 -14.37 -4.53
C LYS A 182 0.67 -14.78 -3.15
N ILE A 183 -0.52 -15.37 -3.09
CA ILE A 183 -1.15 -15.86 -1.86
C ILE A 183 -0.42 -17.09 -1.32
N GLN A 184 -0.06 -18.05 -2.19
CA GLN A 184 0.69 -19.24 -1.81
C GLN A 184 2.08 -18.86 -1.26
N GLY A 185 2.77 -17.92 -1.91
CA GLY A 185 4.05 -17.39 -1.44
C GLY A 185 3.94 -16.69 -0.09
N THR A 186 2.86 -15.93 0.14
CA THR A 186 2.60 -15.30 1.43
C THR A 186 2.27 -16.35 2.49
N SER A 187 1.43 -17.33 2.17
CA SER A 187 1.06 -18.43 3.07
C SER A 187 2.29 -19.19 3.53
N SER A 188 3.19 -19.52 2.60
CA SER A 188 4.47 -20.17 2.90
C SER A 188 5.38 -19.33 3.81
N ARG A 189 5.33 -18.00 3.68
CA ARG A 189 6.10 -17.07 4.51
C ARG A 189 5.56 -16.99 5.93
N VAL A 190 4.24 -17.04 6.12
CA VAL A 190 3.62 -16.93 7.45
C VAL A 190 3.43 -18.28 8.15
N SER A 191 3.50 -19.41 7.44
CA SER A 191 3.45 -20.76 8.03
C SER A 191 4.82 -21.43 8.19
N GLY A 192 5.87 -20.84 7.61
CA GLY A 192 7.20 -21.42 7.60
C GLY A 192 7.87 -21.40 8.98
N PRO A 193 8.66 -22.44 9.35
CA PRO A 193 9.44 -22.48 10.59
C PRO A 193 10.66 -21.53 10.57
N ASP A 194 10.69 -20.57 9.64
CA ASP A 194 11.84 -19.71 9.39
C ASP A 194 12.10 -18.81 10.60
N ARG A 195 13.34 -18.82 11.08
CA ARG A 195 13.77 -18.15 12.31
C ARG A 195 13.60 -16.62 12.21
N HIS A 196 13.57 -16.07 11.00
CA HIS A 196 13.36 -14.64 10.75
C HIS A 196 11.90 -14.20 10.78
N PHE A 197 10.95 -15.16 10.75
CA PHE A 197 9.51 -14.89 10.61
C PHE A 197 8.68 -15.55 11.71
N LYS A 198 9.27 -15.88 12.87
CA LYS A 198 8.60 -16.63 13.94
C LYS A 198 7.24 -16.05 14.39
N ASP A 199 7.08 -14.74 14.32
CA ASP A 199 5.83 -14.05 14.71
C ASP A 199 4.89 -13.78 13.52
N SER A 200 5.33 -14.12 12.31
CA SER A 200 4.54 -13.91 11.10
C SER A 200 3.35 -14.85 11.09
N ARG A 201 2.16 -14.29 10.85
CA ARG A 201 0.89 -15.03 10.82
C ARG A 201 -0.15 -14.23 10.07
N PHE A 202 -1.18 -14.90 9.56
CA PHE A 202 -2.37 -14.18 9.11
C PHE A 202 -3.10 -13.58 10.32
N LEU A 203 -3.45 -12.31 10.22
CA LEU A 203 -4.46 -11.66 11.06
C LEU A 203 -5.85 -11.96 10.50
N ASP A 204 -5.96 -11.94 9.16
CA ASP A 204 -7.12 -12.42 8.42
C ASP A 204 -6.60 -13.26 7.24
N PRO A 205 -7.05 -14.52 7.13
CA PRO A 205 -6.60 -15.39 6.06
C PRO A 205 -7.05 -14.85 4.69
N PRO A 206 -6.35 -15.24 3.62
CA PRO A 206 -6.73 -14.86 2.26
C PRO A 206 -8.17 -15.24 1.96
N ARG A 207 -8.94 -14.29 1.43
CA ARG A 207 -10.32 -14.51 0.96
C ARG A 207 -10.62 -13.69 -0.27
N THR A 208 -11.63 -14.13 -1.01
CA THR A 208 -12.15 -13.45 -2.19
C THR A 208 -13.57 -13.00 -1.94
N GLU A 209 -13.87 -11.74 -2.19
CA GLU A 209 -15.19 -11.16 -2.03
C GLU A 209 -15.47 -10.09 -3.08
N THR A 210 -16.74 -9.92 -3.44
CA THR A 210 -17.16 -8.81 -4.30
C THR A 210 -17.36 -7.57 -3.43
N ARG A 211 -16.59 -6.52 -3.69
CA ARG A 211 -16.64 -5.25 -2.96
C ARG A 211 -16.36 -4.09 -3.90
N TRP A 212 -17.12 -3.00 -3.74
CA TRP A 212 -17.00 -1.80 -4.58
C TRP A 212 -17.07 -2.11 -6.08
N GLY A 213 -17.94 -3.04 -6.48
CA GLY A 213 -18.13 -3.42 -7.88
C GLY A 213 -17.03 -4.30 -8.50
N ASN A 214 -16.02 -4.73 -7.73
CA ASN A 214 -14.95 -5.61 -8.22
C ASN A 214 -14.82 -6.87 -7.35
N THR A 215 -14.28 -7.94 -7.94
CA THR A 215 -13.90 -9.15 -7.20
C THR A 215 -12.50 -8.98 -6.63
N TRP A 216 -12.44 -8.78 -5.31
CA TRP A 216 -11.18 -8.56 -4.60
C TRP A 216 -10.74 -9.83 -3.88
N THR A 217 -9.48 -10.19 -4.07
CA THR A 217 -8.78 -11.14 -3.21
C THR A 217 -7.84 -10.38 -2.30
N TRP A 218 -7.92 -10.63 -0.99
CA TRP A 218 -7.15 -9.88 -0.01
C TRP A 218 -6.81 -10.69 1.23
N TYR A 219 -5.83 -10.22 1.98
CA TYR A 219 -5.44 -10.77 3.29
C TYR A 219 -4.89 -9.68 4.20
N ARG A 220 -4.84 -9.97 5.51
CA ARG A 220 -4.02 -9.22 6.47
C ARG A 220 -3.07 -10.16 7.18
N ALA A 221 -1.82 -9.74 7.32
CA ALA A 221 -0.80 -10.55 7.95
C ALA A 221 0.15 -9.71 8.79
N LEU A 222 0.71 -10.33 9.81
CA LEU A 222 1.91 -9.87 10.46
C LEU A 222 3.10 -10.38 9.66
N ILE A 223 3.84 -9.47 9.06
CA ILE A 223 5.02 -9.75 8.26
C ILE A 223 5.95 -8.54 8.45
N PRO A 224 7.22 -8.73 8.83
CA PRO A 224 8.18 -7.62 8.92
C PRO A 224 8.23 -6.81 7.62
N THR A 225 8.03 -5.50 7.75
CA THR A 225 8.12 -4.50 6.69
C THR A 225 9.16 -3.44 7.08
N PRO A 226 9.59 -2.55 6.17
CA PRO A 226 10.50 -1.46 6.52
C PRO A 226 9.96 -0.47 7.55
N VAL A 227 8.64 -0.33 7.67
CA VAL A 227 7.99 0.72 8.49
C VAL A 227 7.18 0.17 9.67
N GLY A 228 6.99 -1.15 9.73
CA GLY A 228 6.18 -1.81 10.75
C GLY A 228 6.10 -3.32 10.52
N ASP A 229 5.06 -3.95 11.04
CA ASP A 229 4.87 -5.40 11.06
C ASP A 229 3.53 -5.84 10.49
N GLY A 230 2.58 -4.93 10.25
CA GLY A 230 1.28 -5.21 9.65
C GLY A 230 1.29 -4.98 8.14
N VAL A 231 0.71 -5.93 7.40
CA VAL A 231 0.48 -5.83 5.96
C VAL A 231 -0.99 -6.14 5.67
N GLU A 232 -1.64 -5.28 4.90
CA GLU A 232 -2.92 -5.54 4.25
C GLU A 232 -2.73 -5.43 2.73
N MET A 233 -3.08 -6.49 2.00
CA MET A 233 -2.91 -6.52 0.54
C MET A 233 -4.24 -6.84 -0.12
N TRP A 234 -4.62 -6.02 -1.11
CA TRP A 234 -5.79 -6.16 -1.94
C TRP A 234 -5.39 -6.34 -3.40
N MET A 235 -6.02 -7.29 -4.08
CA MET A 235 -5.74 -7.64 -5.47
C MET A 235 -7.05 -7.83 -6.24
N THR A 236 -7.16 -7.25 -7.43
CA THR A 236 -8.32 -7.45 -8.32
C THR A 236 -7.86 -7.56 -9.77
N PRO A 237 -8.35 -8.54 -10.54
CA PRO A 237 -8.08 -8.61 -11.99
C PRO A 237 -8.58 -7.38 -12.73
N ILE A 238 -7.87 -6.97 -13.79
CA ILE A 238 -8.37 -6.02 -14.78
C ILE A 238 -9.06 -6.83 -15.88
N GLY A 239 -10.28 -7.28 -15.58
CA GLY A 239 -11.04 -8.17 -16.46
C GLY A 239 -10.24 -9.39 -16.92
N ASP A 240 -10.29 -9.69 -18.21
CA ASP A 240 -9.55 -10.77 -18.89
C ASP A 240 -8.19 -10.33 -19.48
N SER A 241 -7.70 -9.12 -19.18
CA SER A 241 -6.50 -8.54 -19.81
C SER A 241 -5.18 -9.26 -19.53
N GLY A 242 -5.16 -10.20 -18.57
CA GLY A 242 -3.94 -10.83 -18.07
C GLY A 242 -3.17 -10.00 -17.04
N TYR A 243 -3.73 -8.89 -16.56
CA TYR A 243 -3.16 -8.05 -15.51
C TYR A 243 -4.11 -7.90 -14.31
N TYR A 244 -3.55 -7.56 -13.16
CA TYR A 244 -4.31 -7.28 -11.94
C TYR A 244 -3.74 -6.08 -11.18
N ILE A 245 -4.62 -5.35 -10.50
CA ILE A 245 -4.26 -4.24 -9.61
C ILE A 245 -3.82 -4.83 -8.26
N THR A 246 -2.82 -4.20 -7.65
CA THR A 246 -2.45 -4.44 -6.25
C THR A 246 -2.46 -3.15 -5.45
N VAL A 247 -3.14 -3.15 -4.31
CA VAL A 247 -3.05 -2.07 -3.32
C VAL A 247 -2.54 -2.68 -2.01
N THR A 248 -1.44 -2.16 -1.49
CA THR A 248 -0.80 -2.66 -0.26
C THR A 248 -0.74 -1.56 0.77
N PHE A 249 -1.16 -1.85 1.99
CA PHE A 249 -1.04 -0.98 3.14
C PHE A 249 -0.17 -1.65 4.20
N ASN A 250 1.00 -1.06 4.45
CA ASN A 250 1.87 -1.45 5.55
C ASN A 250 1.63 -0.50 6.72
N PHE A 251 1.60 -1.05 7.94
CA PHE A 251 1.34 -0.29 9.15
C PHE A 251 1.99 -0.98 10.36
N ILE A 252 2.04 -0.29 11.49
CA ILE A 252 2.40 -0.90 12.78
C ILE A 252 1.14 -1.50 13.42
N GLU A 253 1.11 -2.79 13.67
CA GLU A 253 -0.06 -3.50 14.22
C GLU A 253 -0.47 -2.95 15.59
N ALA A 254 0.50 -2.60 16.44
CA ALA A 254 0.22 -1.96 17.72
C ALA A 254 -0.50 -0.60 17.57
N ALA A 255 -0.18 0.16 16.51
CA ALA A 255 -0.84 1.43 16.21
C ALA A 255 -2.28 1.21 15.72
N ARG A 256 -2.52 0.16 14.91
CA ARG A 256 -3.87 -0.28 14.53
C ARG A 256 -4.70 -0.66 15.75
N GLN A 257 -4.16 -1.48 16.65
CA GLN A 257 -4.89 -1.95 17.85
C GLN A 257 -5.26 -0.81 18.79
N LYS A 258 -4.37 0.18 18.94
CA LYS A 258 -4.62 1.42 19.68
C LYS A 258 -5.46 2.43 18.90
N ASN A 259 -5.77 2.13 17.63
CA ASN A 259 -6.50 2.99 16.71
C ASN A 259 -5.98 4.43 16.72
N THR A 260 -4.66 4.60 16.59
CA THR A 260 -4.00 5.91 16.67
C THR A 260 -4.50 6.85 15.56
N GLU A 261 -4.38 8.16 15.78
CA GLU A 261 -4.81 9.16 14.80
C GLU A 261 -4.10 8.97 13.44
N ASP A 262 -2.80 8.72 13.44
CA ASP A 262 -2.03 8.43 12.22
C ASP A 262 -2.58 7.21 11.48
N TYR A 263 -2.87 6.11 12.19
CA TYR A 263 -3.47 4.93 11.58
C TYR A 263 -4.86 5.22 11.02
N GLN A 264 -5.71 5.98 11.72
CA GLN A 264 -7.04 6.34 11.22
C GLN A 264 -6.96 7.16 9.92
N ARG A 265 -6.04 8.13 9.87
CA ARG A 265 -5.78 8.93 8.66
C ARG A 265 -5.30 8.04 7.51
N ALA A 266 -4.34 7.15 7.78
CA ALA A 266 -3.85 6.13 6.84
C ALA A 266 -4.98 5.30 6.25
N ARG A 267 -5.81 4.75 7.13
CA ARG A 267 -6.90 3.84 6.82
C ARG A 267 -7.93 4.50 5.94
N LYS A 268 -8.29 5.76 6.25
CA LYS A 268 -9.22 6.55 5.44
C LYS A 268 -8.72 6.75 4.01
N LEU A 269 -7.42 7.03 3.83
CA LEU A 269 -6.82 7.16 2.51
C LEU A 269 -6.81 5.82 1.76
N MET A 270 -6.41 4.74 2.43
CA MET A 270 -6.45 3.39 1.85
C MET A 270 -7.87 3.00 1.42
N ASP A 271 -8.88 3.27 2.24
CA ASP A 271 -10.28 2.99 1.90
C ASP A 271 -10.75 3.81 0.71
N GLY A 272 -10.37 5.09 0.63
CA GLY A 272 -10.67 5.94 -0.51
C GLY A 272 -10.01 5.45 -1.80
N ILE A 273 -8.76 4.99 -1.75
CA ILE A 273 -8.07 4.35 -2.88
C ILE A 273 -8.85 3.11 -3.32
N LEU A 274 -9.17 2.20 -2.41
CA LEU A 274 -9.86 0.96 -2.77
C LEU A 274 -11.27 1.22 -3.35
N GLN A 275 -12.03 2.15 -2.77
CA GLN A 275 -13.37 2.55 -3.23
C GLN A 275 -13.36 3.21 -4.61
N SER A 276 -12.26 3.89 -4.96
CA SER A 276 -12.14 4.61 -6.22
C SER A 276 -11.90 3.68 -7.43
N VAL A 277 -11.52 2.42 -7.20
CA VAL A 277 -11.20 1.47 -8.27
C VAL A 277 -12.47 1.05 -9.00
N VAL A 278 -12.57 1.41 -10.28
CA VAL A 278 -13.67 1.01 -11.17
C VAL A 278 -13.08 0.47 -12.46
N ILE A 279 -13.46 -0.76 -12.83
CA ILE A 279 -12.95 -1.45 -14.01
C ILE A 279 -14.12 -1.70 -14.96
N GLN A 280 -14.00 -1.23 -16.20
CA GLN A 280 -15.04 -1.33 -17.22
C GLN A 280 -14.45 -1.82 -18.52
N LYS A 281 -15.06 -2.84 -19.13
CA LYS A 281 -14.71 -3.28 -20.49
C LYS A 281 -15.18 -2.23 -21.49
N LYS A 282 -14.33 -1.92 -22.48
CA LYS A 282 -14.69 -1.04 -23.60
C LYS A 282 -15.52 -1.75 -24.66
#